data_AF-A0A5B8VPE2-F1
#
_entry.id   AF-A0A5B8VPE2-F1
#
_cell.length_a   1.000
_cell.length_b   1.000
_cell.length_c   1.000
_cell.angle_alpha   90.00
_cell.angle_beta   90.00
_cell.angle_gamma   90.00
#
_symmetry.space_group_name_H-M   'P 1'
#
loop_
_entity.id
_entity.type
_entity.pdbx_description
1 polymer ?
#
loop_
_entity_poly.entity_id
_entity_poly.type
_entity_poly.pdbx_seq_one_letter_code
_entity_poly.pdbx_strand_id
1 'polypeptide(L)'
;MQQDTVIHKQIFSGAPRYFKCLLWIALLFVLTFGGLGQRLFAQQAVVTLDRDQILLGEQVTLQLKVENLTDQAQSLKSWFKVSDTAGHIIVVKAAKMDTISVDGQTTLMQKLTITSFDSGSWQIPVIEPVVSDINHQEYTLSTHPVTLQVLPVDVSKLKDYHPLKEILAVNYKDYTWLYIIGGVLILAVILFFVLRLLKRRKAKPKSNKPVVKGPHCNGPWGKLINWKKKDSWKLANLKNSTPGYWIFAAPTLMSGFLPMPSRQHPRNW
;
A
#
# COMPACT_ATOMS: atom_id res chain seq x y z
N MET A 1 -80.73 -44.36 -51.83
CA MET A 1 -79.81 -43.92 -50.76
C MET A 1 -78.99 -45.10 -50.20
N GLN A 2 -78.51 -46.01 -51.05
CA GLN A 2 -77.91 -47.30 -50.62
C GLN A 2 -76.72 -47.77 -51.48
N GLN A 3 -76.35 -47.02 -52.52
CA GLN A 3 -75.26 -47.41 -53.45
C GLN A 3 -73.89 -46.87 -53.02
N ASP A 4 -73.85 -45.81 -52.21
CA ASP A 4 -72.58 -45.17 -51.82
C ASP A 4 -71.81 -45.97 -50.76
N THR A 5 -72.47 -46.87 -50.02
CA THR A 5 -71.82 -47.70 -48.99
C THR A 5 -71.12 -48.94 -49.56
N VAL A 6 -71.49 -49.37 -50.78
CA VAL A 6 -70.92 -50.58 -51.42
C VAL A 6 -69.55 -50.29 -52.02
N ILE A 7 -69.35 -49.09 -52.57
CA ILE A 7 -68.07 -48.70 -53.19
C ILE A 7 -66.95 -48.55 -52.14
N HIS A 8 -67.29 -48.12 -50.91
CA HIS A 8 -66.33 -48.01 -49.82
C HIS A 8 -65.79 -49.37 -49.31
N LYS A 9 -66.51 -50.47 -49.52
CA LYS A 9 -66.12 -51.80 -49.01
C LYS A 9 -65.23 -52.62 -49.95
N GLN A 10 -65.16 -52.25 -51.23
CA GLN A 10 -64.47 -53.02 -52.26
C GLN A 10 -62.99 -52.66 -52.44
N ILE A 11 -62.55 -51.49 -51.96
CA ILE A 11 -61.17 -51.00 -52.19
C ILE A 11 -60.16 -51.66 -51.25
N PHE A 12 -60.60 -52.30 -50.15
CA PHE A 12 -59.70 -52.75 -49.06
C PHE A 12 -59.60 -54.27 -48.84
N SER A 13 -60.30 -55.11 -49.63
CA SER A 13 -60.43 -56.55 -49.36
C SER A 13 -59.42 -57.46 -50.10
N GLY A 14 -58.67 -56.95 -51.08
CA GLY A 14 -57.79 -57.75 -51.95
C GLY A 14 -56.28 -57.61 -51.72
N ALA A 15 -55.83 -56.86 -50.70
CA ALA A 15 -54.41 -56.62 -50.50
C ALA A 15 -53.70 -57.86 -49.92
N PRO A 16 -52.56 -58.29 -50.49
CA PRO A 16 -51.84 -59.47 -50.03
C PRO A 16 -51.29 -59.26 -48.61
N ARG A 17 -51.19 -60.34 -47.81
CA ARG A 17 -50.84 -60.28 -46.37
C ARG A 17 -49.53 -59.55 -46.09
N TYR A 18 -48.57 -59.59 -47.01
CA TYR A 18 -47.30 -58.87 -46.90
C TYR A 18 -47.45 -57.34 -46.97
N PHE A 19 -48.45 -56.82 -47.71
CA PHE A 19 -48.67 -55.38 -47.85
C PHE A 19 -49.15 -54.76 -46.54
N LYS A 20 -49.97 -55.50 -45.78
CA LYS A 20 -50.37 -55.10 -44.43
C LYS A 20 -49.17 -55.07 -43.48
N CYS A 21 -48.30 -56.08 -43.49
CA CYS A 21 -47.07 -56.08 -42.69
C CYS A 21 -46.13 -54.93 -43.05
N LEU A 22 -45.96 -54.63 -44.34
CA LEU A 22 -45.11 -53.54 -44.81
C LEU A 22 -45.65 -52.17 -44.36
N LEU A 23 -46.97 -52.00 -44.35
CA LEU A 23 -47.65 -50.81 -43.83
C LEU A 23 -47.48 -50.67 -42.31
N TRP A 24 -47.55 -51.77 -41.55
CA TRP A 24 -47.27 -51.78 -40.11
C TRP A 24 -45.80 -51.50 -39.79
N ILE A 25 -44.86 -52.00 -40.58
CA ILE A 25 -43.42 -51.72 -40.44
C ILE A 25 -43.13 -50.26 -40.79
N ALA A 26 -43.72 -49.72 -41.85
CA ALA A 26 -43.60 -48.31 -42.20
C ALA A 26 -44.22 -47.40 -41.12
N LEU A 27 -45.36 -47.78 -40.54
CA LEU A 27 -45.98 -47.07 -39.41
C LEU A 27 -45.06 -47.08 -38.18
N LEU A 28 -44.46 -48.23 -37.83
CA LEU A 28 -43.49 -48.34 -36.74
C LEU A 28 -42.24 -47.50 -37.00
N PHE A 29 -41.74 -47.49 -38.24
CA PHE A 29 -40.61 -46.67 -38.65
C PHE A 29 -40.92 -45.17 -38.52
N VAL A 30 -42.11 -44.72 -38.95
CA VAL A 30 -42.55 -43.32 -38.79
C VAL A 30 -42.75 -42.94 -37.32
N LEU A 31 -43.29 -43.85 -36.49
CA LEU A 31 -43.50 -43.59 -35.06
C LEU A 31 -42.18 -43.50 -34.29
N THR A 32 -41.16 -44.28 -34.70
CA THR A 32 -39.83 -44.30 -34.05
C THR A 32 -38.91 -43.21 -34.56
N PHE A 33 -38.95 -42.86 -35.85
CA PHE A 33 -38.11 -41.78 -36.41
C PHE A 33 -38.75 -40.39 -36.32
N GLY A 34 -40.08 -40.28 -36.29
CA GLY A 34 -40.78 -38.99 -36.21
C GLY A 34 -40.60 -38.24 -34.89
N GLY A 35 -40.17 -38.92 -33.82
CA GLY A 35 -39.94 -38.33 -32.50
C GLY A 35 -38.55 -37.71 -32.29
N LEU A 36 -37.60 -37.86 -33.23
CA LEU A 36 -36.20 -37.44 -33.06
C LEU A 36 -35.96 -35.92 -33.08
N GLY A 37 -37.01 -35.10 -33.18
CA GLY A 37 -36.90 -33.64 -33.36
C GLY A 37 -37.06 -32.80 -32.10
N GLN A 38 -37.40 -33.38 -30.94
CA GLN A 38 -37.60 -32.57 -29.73
C GLN A 38 -36.25 -32.22 -29.10
N ARG A 39 -35.78 -31.00 -29.38
CA ARG A 39 -34.66 -30.40 -28.65
C ARG A 39 -35.12 -30.08 -27.24
N LEU A 40 -34.91 -31.03 -26.32
CA LEU A 40 -35.05 -30.79 -24.90
C LEU A 40 -33.85 -29.94 -24.45
N PHE A 41 -34.10 -28.65 -24.22
CA PHE A 41 -33.15 -27.79 -23.52
C PHE A 41 -33.18 -28.18 -22.05
N ALA A 42 -32.20 -28.97 -21.61
CA ALA A 42 -32.00 -29.25 -20.20
C ALA A 42 -31.44 -27.99 -19.51
N GLN A 43 -31.94 -27.70 -18.31
CA GLN A 43 -31.34 -26.67 -17.46
C GLN A 43 -29.94 -27.11 -17.07
N GLN A 44 -28.97 -26.21 -17.18
CA GLN A 44 -27.57 -26.55 -16.90
C GLN A 44 -26.93 -25.49 -16.02
N ALA A 45 -26.33 -25.93 -14.92
CA ALA A 45 -25.43 -25.13 -14.13
C ALA A 45 -23.98 -25.45 -14.53
N VAL A 46 -23.22 -24.42 -14.88
CA VAL A 46 -21.86 -24.53 -15.43
C VAL A 46 -20.92 -23.69 -14.58
N VAL A 47 -19.82 -24.31 -14.16
CA VAL A 47 -18.72 -23.69 -13.45
C VAL A 47 -17.47 -23.85 -14.32
N THR A 48 -16.81 -22.75 -14.66
CA THR A 48 -15.62 -22.77 -15.51
C THR A 48 -14.54 -21.85 -14.97
N LEU A 49 -13.29 -22.26 -15.14
CA LEU A 49 -12.12 -21.43 -14.89
C LEU A 49 -11.60 -20.88 -16.21
N ASP A 50 -11.09 -19.65 -16.16
CA ASP A 50 -10.31 -19.08 -17.27
C ASP A 50 -8.95 -19.79 -17.42
N ARG A 51 -8.35 -20.19 -16.30
CA ARG A 51 -7.08 -20.90 -16.24
C ARG A 51 -7.10 -21.96 -15.15
N ASP A 52 -6.61 -23.14 -15.51
CA ASP A 52 -6.56 -24.28 -14.59
C ASP A 52 -5.27 -24.28 -13.74
N GLN A 53 -4.28 -23.46 -14.12
CA GLN A 53 -3.00 -23.35 -13.44
C GLN A 53 -2.66 -21.89 -13.15
N ILE A 54 -2.27 -21.61 -11.91
CA ILE A 54 -1.83 -20.28 -11.45
C ILE A 54 -0.57 -20.39 -10.59
N LEU A 55 0.20 -19.31 -10.50
CA LEU A 55 1.24 -19.18 -9.49
C LEU A 55 0.63 -18.84 -8.11
N LEU A 56 1.39 -19.13 -7.05
CA LEU A 56 1.05 -18.68 -5.70
C LEU A 56 0.73 -17.18 -5.65
N GLY A 57 -0.44 -16.84 -5.13
CA GLY A 57 -0.94 -15.46 -5.00
C GLY A 57 -1.45 -14.83 -6.30
N GLU A 58 -1.39 -15.55 -7.42
CA GLU A 58 -1.97 -15.08 -8.67
C GLU A 58 -3.49 -15.17 -8.65
N GLN A 59 -4.17 -14.26 -9.36
CA GLN A 59 -5.62 -14.21 -9.44
C GLN A 59 -6.12 -14.86 -10.73
N VAL A 60 -7.21 -15.62 -10.62
CA VAL A 60 -7.93 -16.22 -11.74
C VAL A 60 -9.41 -15.92 -11.65
N THR A 61 -10.07 -15.94 -12.81
CA THR A 61 -11.52 -15.72 -12.90
C THR A 61 -12.25 -17.06 -12.94
N LEU A 62 -13.14 -17.26 -11.97
CA LEU A 62 -14.13 -18.33 -11.93
C LEU A 62 -15.45 -17.79 -12.49
N GLN A 63 -15.98 -18.43 -13.51
CA GLN A 63 -17.26 -18.08 -14.12
C GLN A 63 -18.32 -19.08 -13.69
N LEU A 64 -19.41 -18.55 -13.14
CA LEU A 64 -20.57 -19.28 -12.68
C LEU A 64 -21.74 -18.95 -13.59
N LYS A 65 -22.39 -19.96 -14.16
CA LYS A 65 -23.45 -19.78 -15.15
C LYS A 65 -24.60 -20.74 -14.90
N VAL A 66 -25.83 -20.25 -15.04
CA VAL A 66 -27.05 -21.07 -15.10
C VAL A 66 -27.74 -20.75 -16.42
N GLU A 67 -27.91 -21.76 -17.26
CA GLU A 67 -28.47 -21.65 -18.61
C GLU A 67 -29.89 -22.23 -18.68
N ASN A 68 -30.65 -21.75 -19.66
CA ASN A 68 -31.97 -22.28 -20.05
C ASN A 68 -33.06 -22.18 -18.96
N LEU A 69 -33.04 -21.13 -18.12
CA LEU A 69 -34.15 -20.87 -17.19
C LEU A 69 -35.35 -20.34 -17.96
N THR A 70 -36.49 -20.98 -17.83
CA THR A 70 -37.72 -20.50 -18.50
C THR A 70 -38.39 -19.44 -17.63
N ASP A 71 -38.47 -18.19 -18.10
CA ASP A 71 -38.90 -17.03 -17.31
C ASP A 71 -40.28 -17.17 -16.64
N GLN A 72 -41.20 -17.85 -17.33
CA GLN A 72 -42.57 -18.04 -16.85
C GLN A 72 -42.72 -19.28 -15.96
N ALA A 73 -41.77 -20.22 -16.04
CA ALA A 73 -41.89 -21.49 -15.34
C ALA A 73 -41.01 -21.55 -14.09
N GLN A 74 -39.89 -20.84 -14.08
CA GLN A 74 -38.82 -21.09 -13.12
C GLN A 74 -38.27 -19.80 -12.53
N SER A 75 -37.94 -19.88 -11.25
CA SER A 75 -37.29 -18.79 -10.53
C SER A 75 -36.07 -19.29 -9.75
N LEU A 76 -35.00 -18.50 -9.76
CA LEU A 76 -33.81 -18.77 -8.96
C LEU A 76 -34.11 -18.53 -7.47
N LYS A 77 -33.89 -19.54 -6.62
CA LYS A 77 -34.03 -19.43 -5.16
C LYS A 77 -32.71 -19.14 -4.47
N SER A 78 -31.66 -19.86 -4.83
CA SER A 78 -30.33 -19.66 -4.29
C SER A 78 -29.30 -19.66 -5.41
N TRP A 79 -28.36 -18.73 -5.31
CA TRP A 79 -27.22 -18.68 -6.20
C TRP A 79 -26.06 -19.51 -5.63
N PHE A 80 -25.11 -19.83 -6.50
CA PHE A 80 -23.83 -20.42 -6.13
C PHE A 80 -23.20 -19.73 -4.92
N LYS A 81 -22.65 -20.52 -4.00
CA LYS A 81 -21.82 -20.03 -2.89
C LYS A 81 -20.49 -20.75 -2.90
N VAL A 82 -19.40 -19.99 -2.93
CA VAL A 82 -18.05 -20.53 -2.78
C VAL A 82 -17.66 -20.38 -1.31
N SER A 83 -17.37 -21.49 -0.64
CA SER A 83 -16.99 -21.46 0.78
C SER A 83 -15.52 -21.06 0.94
N ASP A 84 -15.27 -19.99 1.70
CA ASP A 84 -13.92 -19.49 2.06
C ASP A 84 -13.37 -20.19 3.32
N THR A 85 -14.25 -20.81 4.13
CA THR A 85 -13.92 -21.26 5.49
C THR A 85 -13.03 -22.51 5.57
N ALA A 86 -12.89 -23.28 4.48
CA ALA A 86 -12.18 -24.56 4.49
C ALA A 86 -11.31 -24.81 3.24
N GLY A 87 -11.24 -23.85 2.32
CA GLY A 87 -10.56 -24.02 1.04
C GLY A 87 -9.22 -23.31 1.04
N HIS A 88 -8.21 -23.91 0.41
CA HIS A 88 -6.97 -23.23 0.01
C HIS A 88 -7.23 -22.14 -1.06
N ILE A 89 -8.48 -21.69 -1.22
CA ILE A 89 -8.98 -20.81 -2.26
C ILE A 89 -9.69 -19.66 -1.57
N ILE A 90 -9.33 -18.44 -1.94
CA ILE A 90 -9.86 -17.20 -1.38
C ILE A 90 -10.58 -16.43 -2.48
N VAL A 91 -11.78 -15.95 -2.18
CA VAL A 91 -12.55 -15.08 -3.09
C VAL A 91 -12.11 -13.62 -2.87
N VAL A 92 -11.37 -13.08 -3.83
CA VAL A 92 -10.87 -11.69 -3.78
C VAL A 92 -11.97 -10.69 -4.13
N LYS A 93 -12.76 -11.01 -5.15
CA LYS A 93 -13.81 -10.11 -5.65
C LYS A 93 -14.96 -10.89 -6.22
N ALA A 94 -16.18 -10.48 -5.88
CA ALA A 94 -17.40 -10.95 -6.52
C ALA A 94 -17.95 -9.86 -7.44
N ALA A 95 -18.08 -10.17 -8.74
CA ALA A 95 -18.81 -9.30 -9.65
C ALA A 95 -20.31 -9.37 -9.37
N LYS A 96 -21.07 -8.39 -9.86
CA LYS A 96 -22.53 -8.45 -9.84
C LYS A 96 -22.99 -9.58 -10.76
N MET A 97 -24.13 -10.18 -10.42
CA MET A 97 -24.82 -11.12 -11.29
C MET A 97 -25.37 -10.37 -12.50
N ASP A 98 -25.25 -10.97 -13.66
CA ASP A 98 -25.74 -10.47 -14.94
C ASP A 98 -26.74 -11.46 -15.54
N THR A 99 -27.66 -10.94 -16.35
CA THR A 99 -28.82 -11.67 -16.86
C THR A 99 -28.94 -11.44 -18.36
N ILE A 100 -29.00 -12.52 -19.13
CA ILE A 100 -29.21 -12.49 -20.57
C ILE A 100 -30.45 -13.31 -20.90
N SER A 101 -31.47 -12.67 -21.46
CA SER A 101 -32.71 -13.33 -21.88
C SER A 101 -32.78 -13.41 -23.40
N VAL A 102 -32.91 -14.61 -23.95
CA VAL A 102 -33.02 -14.89 -25.39
C VAL A 102 -34.18 -15.86 -25.60
N ASP A 103 -35.14 -15.52 -26.46
CA ASP A 103 -36.29 -16.37 -26.82
C ASP A 103 -37.06 -16.94 -25.61
N GLY A 104 -37.23 -16.15 -24.54
CA GLY A 104 -37.93 -16.56 -23.31
C GLY A 104 -37.13 -17.50 -22.39
N GLN A 105 -35.85 -17.71 -22.72
CA GLN A 105 -34.89 -18.39 -21.87
C GLN A 105 -33.89 -17.40 -21.28
N THR A 106 -33.75 -17.44 -19.97
CA THR A 106 -32.82 -16.60 -19.23
C THR A 106 -31.59 -17.38 -18.82
N THR A 107 -30.45 -16.75 -19.06
CA THR A 107 -29.13 -17.19 -18.63
C THR A 107 -28.61 -16.21 -17.59
N LEU A 108 -28.28 -16.73 -16.42
CA LEU A 108 -27.66 -15.96 -15.33
C LEU A 108 -26.17 -16.25 -15.29
N MET A 109 -25.36 -15.21 -15.11
CA MET A 109 -23.90 -15.36 -15.00
C MET A 109 -23.31 -14.47 -13.92
N GLN A 110 -22.26 -14.98 -13.26
CA GLN A 110 -21.46 -14.20 -12.31
C GLN A 110 -19.99 -14.57 -12.47
N LYS A 111 -19.12 -13.55 -12.40
CA LYS A 111 -17.67 -13.73 -12.39
C LYS A 111 -17.13 -13.50 -10.98
N LEU A 112 -16.35 -14.45 -10.47
CA LEU A 112 -15.63 -14.33 -9.21
C LEU A 112 -14.13 -14.31 -9.51
N THR A 113 -13.40 -13.41 -8.86
CA THR A 113 -11.94 -13.42 -8.86
C THR A 113 -11.50 -14.19 -7.63
N ILE A 114 -10.78 -15.28 -7.85
CA ILE A 114 -10.26 -16.15 -6.80
C ILE A 114 -8.73 -16.20 -6.85
N THR A 115 -8.12 -16.54 -5.73
CA THR A 115 -6.67 -16.74 -5.61
C THR A 115 -6.36 -17.83 -4.59
N SER A 116 -5.11 -18.28 -4.55
CA SER A 116 -4.63 -19.24 -3.57
C SER A 116 -3.20 -18.89 -3.14
N PHE A 117 -2.91 -19.05 -1.85
CA PHE A 117 -1.57 -18.86 -1.28
C PHE A 117 -0.91 -20.18 -0.87
N ASP A 118 -1.51 -21.32 -1.24
CA ASP A 118 -0.97 -22.63 -0.94
C ASP A 118 -0.77 -23.44 -2.22
N SER A 119 0.40 -24.05 -2.36
CA SER A 119 0.76 -24.82 -3.55
C SER A 119 0.08 -26.18 -3.50
N GLY A 120 -0.50 -26.62 -4.61
CA GLY A 120 -1.23 -27.88 -4.64
C GLY A 120 -2.31 -27.92 -5.71
N SER A 121 -3.05 -29.02 -5.73
CA SER A 121 -4.23 -29.17 -6.58
C SER A 121 -5.46 -29.08 -5.69
N TRP A 122 -6.26 -28.04 -5.88
CA TRP A 122 -7.38 -27.72 -5.00
C TRP A 122 -8.69 -27.78 -5.76
N GLN A 123 -9.59 -28.67 -5.37
CA GLN A 123 -10.95 -28.68 -5.88
C GLN A 123 -11.73 -27.51 -5.28
N ILE A 124 -12.42 -26.73 -6.12
CA ILE A 124 -13.18 -25.57 -5.69
C ILE A 124 -14.47 -26.04 -5.00
N PRO A 125 -14.69 -25.71 -3.71
CA PRO A 125 -15.89 -26.10 -2.99
C PRO A 125 -17.06 -25.17 -3.35
N VAL A 126 -17.71 -25.48 -4.47
CA VAL A 126 -18.89 -24.75 -4.95
C VAL A 126 -20.16 -25.39 -4.41
N ILE A 127 -20.98 -24.61 -3.70
CA ILE A 127 -22.34 -24.99 -3.33
C ILE A 127 -23.24 -24.69 -4.53
N GLU A 128 -23.95 -25.72 -4.97
CA GLU A 128 -24.82 -25.70 -6.15
C GLU A 128 -26.05 -24.79 -5.99
N PRO A 129 -26.55 -24.18 -7.07
CA PRO A 129 -27.70 -23.29 -7.03
C PRO A 129 -29.01 -24.09 -6.99
N VAL A 130 -30.03 -23.51 -6.37
CA VAL A 130 -31.38 -24.08 -6.27
C VAL A 130 -32.36 -23.26 -7.09
N VAL A 131 -33.15 -23.96 -7.90
CA VAL A 131 -34.22 -23.39 -8.74
C VAL A 131 -35.56 -23.95 -8.29
N SER A 132 -36.60 -23.14 -8.40
CA SER A 132 -37.98 -23.58 -8.15
C SER A 132 -38.84 -23.48 -9.41
N ASP A 133 -39.70 -24.48 -9.62
CA ASP A 133 -40.69 -24.49 -10.69
C ASP A 133 -42.00 -23.76 -10.30
N ILE A 134 -42.95 -23.66 -11.23
CA ILE A 134 -44.28 -23.05 -11.02
C ILE A 134 -45.05 -23.64 -9.84
N ASN A 135 -44.79 -24.92 -9.53
CA ASN A 135 -45.43 -25.66 -8.43
C ASN A 135 -44.70 -25.48 -7.10
N HIS A 136 -43.75 -24.53 -7.01
CA HIS A 136 -42.88 -24.30 -5.86
C HIS A 136 -42.04 -25.53 -5.43
N GLN A 137 -41.84 -26.48 -6.34
CA GLN A 137 -40.92 -27.59 -6.13
C GLN A 137 -39.50 -27.11 -6.36
N GLU A 138 -38.63 -27.34 -5.39
CA GLU A 138 -37.23 -26.93 -5.44
C GLU A 138 -36.34 -28.10 -5.88
N TYR A 139 -35.38 -27.81 -6.76
CA TYR A 139 -34.38 -28.78 -7.19
C TYR A 139 -33.03 -28.10 -7.35
N THR A 140 -31.98 -28.86 -7.06
CA THR A 140 -30.59 -28.41 -7.14
C THR A 140 -30.05 -28.72 -8.54
N LEU A 141 -29.37 -27.74 -9.15
CA LEU A 141 -28.71 -27.96 -10.43
C LEU A 141 -27.28 -28.47 -10.20
N SER A 142 -27.04 -29.73 -10.56
CA SER A 142 -25.73 -30.33 -10.41
C SER A 142 -24.68 -29.71 -11.31
N THR A 143 -23.46 -29.57 -10.79
CA THR A 143 -22.32 -29.01 -11.53
C THR A 143 -21.14 -29.96 -11.55
N HIS A 144 -20.27 -29.77 -12.54
CA HIS A 144 -19.02 -30.52 -12.60
C HIS A 144 -18.01 -29.92 -11.60
N PRO A 145 -17.28 -30.76 -10.85
CA PRO A 145 -16.24 -30.28 -9.98
C PRO A 145 -15.10 -29.67 -10.82
N VAL A 146 -14.59 -28.52 -10.36
CA VAL A 146 -13.50 -27.82 -11.02
C VAL A 146 -12.30 -27.78 -10.08
N THR A 147 -11.12 -28.05 -10.62
CA THR A 147 -9.87 -28.13 -9.87
C THR A 147 -8.90 -27.05 -10.34
N LEU A 148 -8.30 -26.34 -9.40
CA LEU A 148 -7.28 -25.32 -9.63
C LEU A 148 -5.92 -25.83 -9.19
N GLN A 149 -4.94 -25.79 -10.08
CA GLN A 149 -3.55 -26.12 -9.79
C GLN A 149 -2.77 -24.86 -9.44
N VAL A 150 -2.11 -24.87 -8.28
CA VAL A 150 -1.31 -23.75 -7.78
C VAL A 150 0.15 -24.16 -7.75
N LEU A 151 0.96 -23.45 -8.52
CA LEU A 151 2.38 -23.72 -8.69
C LEU A 151 3.22 -22.79 -7.80
N PRO A 152 4.26 -23.30 -7.13
CA PRO A 152 5.19 -22.47 -6.39
C PRO A 152 6.00 -21.58 -7.35
N VAL A 153 6.40 -20.40 -6.87
CA VAL A 153 7.28 -19.51 -7.63
C VAL A 153 8.70 -20.07 -7.59
N ASP A 154 9.38 -20.09 -8.75
CA ASP A 154 10.77 -20.52 -8.84
C ASP A 154 11.71 -19.49 -8.18
N VAL A 155 12.13 -19.78 -6.95
CA VAL A 155 13.09 -18.98 -6.19
C VAL A 155 14.55 -19.37 -6.46
N SER A 156 14.80 -20.38 -7.30
CA SER A 156 16.16 -20.92 -7.53
C SER A 156 17.11 -19.91 -8.19
N LYS A 157 16.56 -18.91 -8.87
CA LYS A 157 17.31 -17.82 -9.51
C LYS A 157 17.68 -16.68 -8.56
N LEU A 158 17.12 -16.67 -7.35
CA LEU A 158 17.33 -15.59 -6.38
C LEU A 158 18.61 -15.78 -5.54
N LYS A 159 19.63 -16.47 -6.08
CA LYS A 159 20.87 -16.82 -5.36
C LYS A 159 21.68 -15.62 -4.86
N ASP A 160 21.36 -14.41 -5.29
CA ASP A 160 22.06 -13.17 -4.92
C ASP A 160 21.43 -12.49 -3.68
N TYR A 161 20.97 -13.29 -2.71
CA TYR A 161 20.58 -12.74 -1.42
C TYR A 161 21.83 -12.48 -0.57
N HIS A 162 22.09 -11.20 -0.33
CA HIS A 162 23.08 -10.84 0.68
C HIS A 162 22.61 -11.33 2.06
N PRO A 163 23.52 -11.84 2.89
CA PRO A 163 23.19 -12.16 4.28
C PRO A 163 22.65 -10.91 4.97
N LEU A 164 21.68 -11.11 5.86
CA LEU A 164 21.18 -10.05 6.72
C LEU A 164 22.39 -9.43 7.45
N LYS A 165 22.68 -8.15 7.19
CA LYS A 165 23.81 -7.48 7.84
C LYS A 165 23.52 -7.42 9.33
N GLU A 166 24.43 -7.98 10.12
CA GLU A 166 24.40 -7.82 11.56
C GLU A 166 24.55 -6.35 11.94
N ILE A 167 24.05 -6.00 13.13
CA ILE A 167 24.23 -4.67 13.70
C ILE A 167 25.73 -4.48 13.94
N LEU A 168 26.37 -3.67 13.08
CA LEU A 168 27.78 -3.35 13.21
C LEU A 168 27.98 -2.57 14.51
N ALA A 169 28.76 -3.14 15.45
CA ALA A 169 29.20 -2.41 16.63
C ALA A 169 30.08 -1.22 16.19
N VAL A 170 29.58 -0.01 16.38
CA VAL A 170 30.34 1.21 16.09
C VAL A 170 31.47 1.31 17.12
N ASN A 171 32.70 1.02 16.70
CA ASN A 171 33.87 1.23 17.53
C ASN A 171 34.17 2.74 17.56
N TYR A 172 33.70 3.42 18.62
CA TYR A 172 34.04 4.82 18.87
C TYR A 172 35.50 4.89 19.34
N LYS A 173 36.39 5.32 18.45
CA LYS A 173 37.75 5.73 18.85
C LYS A 173 37.68 7.17 19.33
N ASP A 174 37.99 7.37 20.61
CA ASP A 174 38.05 8.71 21.19
C ASP A 174 39.32 9.44 20.74
N TYR A 175 39.15 10.53 20.00
CA TYR A 175 40.24 11.40 19.53
C TYR A 175 40.33 12.71 20.33
N THR A 176 39.58 12.86 21.43
CA THR A 176 39.63 14.05 22.30
C THR A 176 41.05 14.42 22.73
N TRP A 177 41.90 13.42 22.99
CA TRP A 177 43.30 13.61 23.37
C TRP A 177 44.13 14.33 22.29
N LEU A 178 43.86 14.11 21.00
CA LEU A 178 44.56 14.81 19.90
C LEU A 178 44.23 16.30 19.90
N TYR A 179 42.98 16.66 20.16
CA TYR A 179 42.56 18.06 20.25
C TYR A 179 43.17 18.76 21.47
N ILE A 180 43.30 18.06 22.60
CA ILE A 180 43.98 18.59 23.80
C ILE A 180 45.45 18.87 23.50
N ILE A 181 46.17 17.92 22.88
CA ILE A 181 47.57 18.09 22.50
C ILE A 181 47.74 19.26 21.51
N GLY A 182 46.87 19.33 20.49
CA GLY A 182 46.87 20.43 19.53
C GLY A 182 46.66 21.79 20.20
N GLY A 183 45.70 21.88 21.13
CA GLY A 183 45.44 23.10 21.91
C GLY A 183 46.62 23.53 22.77
N VAL A 184 47.26 22.59 23.48
CA VAL A 184 48.45 22.87 24.30
C VAL A 184 49.62 23.34 23.43
N LEU A 185 49.83 22.72 22.26
CA LEU A 185 50.89 23.11 21.34
C LEU A 185 50.69 24.54 20.81
N ILE A 186 49.46 24.88 20.41
CA ILE A 186 49.12 26.22 19.94
C ILE A 186 49.34 27.26 21.05
N LEU A 187 48.92 26.95 22.28
CA LEU A 187 49.11 27.83 23.43
C LEU A 187 50.60 28.08 23.71
N ALA A 188 51.44 27.03 23.65
CA ALA A 188 52.88 27.15 23.83
C ALA A 188 53.53 28.04 22.77
N VAL A 189 53.11 27.91 21.50
CA VAL A 189 53.58 28.77 20.41
C VAL A 189 53.19 30.23 20.66
N ILE A 190 51.93 30.51 21.03
CA ILE A 190 51.47 31.87 21.34
C ILE A 190 52.29 32.46 22.49
N LEU A 191 52.48 31.71 23.57
CA LEU A 191 53.25 32.15 24.74
C LEU A 191 54.71 32.47 24.35
N PHE A 192 55.35 31.62 23.55
CA PHE A 192 56.70 31.84 23.04
C PHE A 192 56.81 33.16 22.25
N PHE A 193 55.87 33.43 21.33
CA PHE A 193 55.86 34.66 20.56
C PHE A 193 55.61 35.90 21.42
N VAL A 194 54.67 35.84 22.37
CA VAL A 194 54.38 36.94 23.30
C VAL A 194 55.61 37.27 24.15
N LEU A 195 56.26 36.27 24.74
CA LEU A 195 57.47 36.46 25.53
C LEU A 195 58.62 37.05 24.69
N ARG A 196 58.80 36.60 23.45
CA ARG A 196 59.81 37.13 22.53
C ARG A 196 59.56 38.60 22.19
N LEU A 197 58.32 38.99 21.94
CA LEU A 197 57.93 40.37 21.65
C LEU A 197 58.10 41.29 22.87
N LEU A 198 57.75 40.81 24.07
CA LEU A 198 57.95 41.55 25.32
C LEU A 198 59.44 41.75 25.62
N LYS A 199 60.28 40.73 25.39
CA LYS A 199 61.74 40.82 25.57
C LYS A 199 62.36 41.83 24.61
N ARG A 200 61.88 41.90 23.35
CA ARG A 200 62.29 42.92 22.38
C ARG A 200 61.88 44.35 22.77
N ARG A 201 60.75 44.54 23.45
CA ARG A 201 60.31 45.86 23.93
C ARG A 201 61.17 46.38 25.09
N LYS A 202 61.70 45.50 25.93
CA LYS A 202 62.61 45.88 27.04
C LYS A 202 64.04 46.17 26.61
N ALA A 203 64.41 45.83 25.37
CA ALA A 203 65.77 46.00 24.82
C ALA A 203 65.92 47.23 23.89
N LYS A 204 65.00 48.21 23.94
CA LYS A 204 65.22 49.50 23.27
C LYS A 204 66.16 50.35 24.15
N PRO A 205 67.31 50.83 23.64
CA PRO A 205 68.12 51.79 24.38
C PRO A 205 67.28 53.05 24.64
N LYS A 206 67.44 53.65 25.83
CA LYS A 206 66.88 54.97 26.15
C LYS A 206 67.22 55.91 25.00
N SER A 207 66.23 56.27 24.20
CA SER A 207 66.37 57.33 23.20
C SER A 207 66.61 58.63 23.97
N ASN A 208 67.81 59.19 23.80
CA ASN A 208 68.15 60.54 24.23
C ASN A 208 67.12 61.48 23.59
N LYS A 209 66.15 61.94 24.36
CA LYS A 209 65.27 63.03 23.91
C LYS A 209 66.18 64.26 23.78
N PRO A 210 66.34 64.88 22.60
CA PRO A 210 67.04 66.16 22.53
C PRO A 210 66.30 67.14 23.43
N VAL A 211 67.06 67.83 24.29
CA VAL A 211 66.57 68.93 25.11
C VAL A 211 66.04 70.01 24.17
N VAL A 212 64.73 70.07 24.02
CA VAL A 212 64.06 71.22 23.40
C VAL A 212 64.21 72.36 24.40
N LYS A 213 65.16 73.27 24.16
CA LYS A 213 65.18 74.57 24.83
C LYS A 213 63.95 75.33 24.34
N GLY A 214 62.89 75.30 25.15
CA GLY A 214 61.72 76.14 24.93
C GLY A 214 62.11 77.62 25.02
N PRO A 215 61.41 78.51 24.30
CA PRO A 215 61.70 79.94 24.34
C PRO A 215 61.51 80.46 25.77
N HIS A 216 62.44 81.32 26.19
CA HIS A 216 62.46 81.93 27.51
C HIS A 216 61.17 82.72 27.76
N CYS A 217 60.27 82.18 28.58
CA CYS A 217 59.07 82.87 29.03
C CYS A 217 59.23 83.27 30.51
N ASN A 218 59.77 84.47 30.74
CA ASN A 218 59.62 85.17 32.01
C ASN A 218 58.23 85.79 32.05
N GLY A 219 57.29 85.14 32.73
CA GLY A 219 55.96 85.68 32.97
C GLY A 219 55.28 85.04 34.19
N PRO A 220 54.37 85.74 34.89
CA PRO A 220 53.85 85.33 36.21
C PRO A 220 53.01 84.04 36.17
N TRP A 221 52.65 83.59 34.98
CA TRP A 221 51.74 82.48 34.70
C TRP A 221 52.33 81.09 34.97
N GLY A 222 53.66 80.97 35.15
CA GLY A 222 54.32 79.71 35.51
C GLY A 222 53.89 79.13 36.86
N LYS A 223 53.37 79.97 37.78
CA LYS A 223 52.89 79.52 39.09
C LYS A 223 51.59 78.72 39.02
N LEU A 224 50.71 78.97 38.03
CA LEU A 224 49.39 78.32 37.97
C LEU A 224 49.48 76.83 37.60
N ILE A 225 50.48 76.44 36.81
CA ILE A 225 50.68 75.04 36.39
C ILE A 225 51.08 74.16 37.60
N ASN A 226 51.74 74.75 38.60
CA ASN A 226 52.15 74.03 39.81
C ASN A 226 51.00 73.82 40.80
N TRP A 227 50.03 74.76 40.87
CA TRP A 227 48.82 74.60 41.70
C TRP A 227 47.94 73.43 41.22
N LYS A 228 47.69 73.33 39.91
CA LYS A 228 46.86 72.24 39.35
C LYS A 228 47.42 70.84 39.65
N LYS A 229 48.76 70.72 39.70
CA LYS A 229 49.46 69.45 40.02
C LYS A 229 49.46 69.15 41.52
N LYS A 230 49.36 70.18 42.37
CA LYS A 230 49.33 70.05 43.83
C LYS A 230 47.93 69.78 44.39
N ASP A 231 46.86 69.91 43.59
CA ASP A 231 45.50 69.54 44.01
C ASP A 231 45.03 68.20 43.43
N SER A 232 45.66 67.70 42.35
CA SER A 232 45.28 66.43 41.73
C SER A 232 45.49 65.21 42.64
N TRP A 233 46.43 65.26 43.59
CA TRP A 233 46.63 64.17 44.56
C TRP A 233 45.54 64.12 45.64
N LYS A 234 44.86 65.24 45.92
CA LYS A 234 43.71 65.28 46.85
C LYS A 234 42.45 64.67 46.23
N LEU A 235 42.25 64.86 44.92
CA LEU A 235 41.14 64.24 44.18
C LEU A 235 41.30 62.72 44.03
N ALA A 236 42.55 62.23 43.94
CA ALA A 236 42.83 60.79 43.88
C ALA A 236 42.52 60.06 45.21
N ASN A 237 42.65 60.75 46.35
CA ASN A 237 42.37 60.15 47.67
C ASN A 237 40.89 60.21 48.08
N LEU A 238 40.07 61.10 47.48
CA LEU A 238 38.62 61.12 47.71
C LEU A 238 37.89 60.03 46.92
N LYS A 239 38.42 59.60 45.76
CA LYS A 239 37.82 58.54 44.94
C LYS A 239 37.93 57.13 45.56
N ASN A 240 38.78 56.97 46.58
CA ASN A 240 39.09 55.69 47.20
C ASN A 240 38.37 55.52 48.55
N SER A 241 37.55 56.50 48.95
CA SER A 241 36.88 56.57 50.24
C SER A 241 35.41 56.98 50.09
N THR A 242 34.63 56.15 49.40
CA THR A 242 33.17 56.09 49.58
C THR A 242 32.75 54.61 49.68
N PRO A 243 32.11 54.19 50.79
CA PRO A 243 31.64 52.83 50.95
C PRO A 243 30.25 52.65 50.31
N GLY A 244 30.05 51.51 49.67
CA GLY A 244 28.73 50.87 49.56
C GLY A 244 27.81 51.27 48.40
N TYR A 245 27.27 50.23 47.78
CA TYR A 245 26.04 50.17 46.97
C TYR A 245 26.02 50.88 45.62
N TRP A 246 25.59 50.16 44.57
CA TRP A 246 24.27 50.35 43.96
C TRP A 246 24.14 49.60 42.61
N ILE A 247 23.02 48.87 42.50
CA ILE A 247 22.10 48.86 41.35
C ILE A 247 22.61 48.24 40.05
N PHE A 248 22.15 47.01 39.81
CA PHE A 248 21.86 46.54 38.46
C PHE A 248 20.63 47.28 37.94
N ALA A 249 20.82 48.14 36.94
CA ALA A 249 19.76 48.63 36.08
C ALA A 249 20.07 48.20 34.63
N ALA A 250 19.09 47.56 34.01
CA ALA A 250 19.11 47.03 32.66
C ALA A 250 19.26 48.12 31.58
N PRO A 251 19.43 47.71 30.31
CA PRO A 251 18.36 48.05 29.39
C PRO A 251 17.92 46.89 28.48
N THR A 252 16.60 46.85 28.37
CA THR A 252 15.70 46.09 27.49
C THR A 252 16.08 46.15 26.01
N LEU A 253 15.94 45.04 25.29
CA LEU A 253 15.41 45.05 23.92
C LEU A 253 14.60 43.76 23.65
N MET A 254 13.38 43.98 23.18
CA MET A 254 12.35 43.02 22.81
C MET A 254 12.75 42.14 21.62
N SER A 255 12.39 40.85 21.69
CA SER A 255 11.80 40.13 20.56
C SER A 255 11.04 38.93 21.10
N GLY A 256 9.72 38.95 20.93
CA GLY A 256 8.82 37.88 21.36
C GLY A 256 8.94 36.65 20.47
N PHE A 257 8.81 35.48 21.09
CA PHE A 257 8.46 34.23 20.43
C PHE A 257 7.46 33.50 21.32
N LEU A 258 6.20 33.48 20.88
CA LEU A 258 5.12 32.69 21.48
C LEU A 258 5.38 31.20 21.23
N PRO A 259 5.09 30.29 22.18
CA PRO A 259 5.00 28.87 21.89
C PRO A 259 3.66 28.55 21.21
N MET A 260 3.71 27.87 20.06
CA MET A 260 2.53 27.30 19.42
C MET A 260 1.99 26.09 20.23
N PRO A 261 0.67 25.90 20.29
CA PRO A 261 0.09 24.68 20.85
C PRO A 261 0.27 23.49 19.91
N SER A 262 0.56 22.33 20.48
CA SER A 262 0.65 21.04 19.80
C SER A 262 -0.72 20.63 19.25
N ARG A 263 -0.78 20.44 17.92
CA ARG A 263 -1.95 19.93 17.21
C ARG A 263 -1.98 18.41 17.34
N GLN A 264 -2.86 17.87 18.18
CA GLN A 264 -3.18 16.44 18.19
C GLN A 264 -4.06 16.12 16.97
N HIS A 265 -3.64 15.14 16.16
CA HIS A 265 -4.45 14.54 15.10
C HIS A 265 -5.31 13.41 15.70
N PRO A 266 -6.59 13.28 15.31
CA PRO A 266 -7.39 12.11 15.65
C PRO A 266 -6.97 10.92 14.79
N ARG A 267 -6.68 9.79 15.46
CA ARG A 267 -6.59 8.47 14.82
C ARG A 267 -8.01 7.94 14.65
N ASN A 268 -8.44 7.83 13.39
CA ASN A 268 -9.50 6.92 12.96
C ASN A 268 -8.86 5.84 12.08
N TRP A 269 -9.49 4.66 12.10
CA TRP A 269 -9.09 3.35 11.55
C TRP A 269 -8.18 2.53 12.46
#